data_AF-A0A5M4D4Y3-F1
#
_entry.id   AF-A0A5M4D4Y3-F1
#
_cell.length_a   1.000
_cell.length_b   1.000
_cell.length_c   1.000
_cell.angle_alpha   90.00
_cell.angle_beta   90.00
_cell.angle_gamma   90.00
#
_symmetry.space_group_name_H-M   'P 1'
#
loop_
_entity.id
_entity.type
_entity.pdbx_description
1 polymer ?
#
loop_
_entity_poly.entity_id
_entity_poly.type
_entity_poly.pdbx_seq_one_letter_code
_entity_poly.pdbx_strand_id
1 'polypeptide(L)'
;MTTLGAELEAVLFIAVGGGVFALWILMATLHSTFKRLAYEKSRREIAAYVAEGSMTPEDGERLLKVESAGIKDACAGKRAYAD
;
A
#
# COMPACT_ATOMS: atom_id res chain seq x y z
N MET A 1 22.39 42.56 7.06
CA MET A 1 21.00 42.32 7.49
C MET A 1 20.21 41.40 6.56
N THR A 2 20.70 41.04 5.36
CA THR A 2 20.01 40.14 4.42
C THR A 2 20.32 38.65 4.60
N THR A 3 21.32 38.28 5.40
CA THR A 3 21.76 36.88 5.55
C THR A 3 20.88 36.07 6.51
N LEU A 4 20.32 36.68 7.56
CA LEU A 4 19.46 35.98 8.54
C LEU A 4 18.10 35.52 7.95
N GLY A 5 17.59 36.21 6.94
CA GLY A 5 16.31 35.86 6.32
C GLY A 5 16.38 34.62 5.42
N ALA A 6 17.49 34.47 4.67
CA ALA A 6 17.68 33.35 3.75
C ALA A 6 17.83 32.00 4.48
N GLU A 7 18.54 31.99 5.61
CA GLU A 7 18.71 30.78 6.43
C GLU A 7 17.38 30.31 7.03
N LEU A 8 16.50 31.24 7.43
CA LEU A 8 15.20 30.92 8.02
C LEU A 8 14.23 30.31 7.00
N GLU A 9 14.18 30.84 5.78
CA GLU A 9 13.36 30.25 4.72
C GLU A 9 13.87 28.86 4.32
N ALA A 10 15.20 28.68 4.21
CA ALA A 10 15.78 27.38 3.90
C ALA A 10 15.44 26.32 4.96
N VAL A 11 15.53 26.66 6.25
CA VAL A 11 15.14 25.76 7.35
C VAL A 11 13.64 25.44 7.30
N LEU A 12 12.79 26.42 7.00
CA LEU A 12 11.35 26.21 6.87
C LEU A 12 11.01 25.24 5.71
N PHE A 13 11.63 25.41 4.54
CA PHE A 13 11.42 24.51 3.40
C PHE A 13 11.89 23.09 3.68
N ILE A 14 13.03 22.92 4.35
CA ILE A 14 13.53 21.58 4.73
C ILE A 14 12.64 20.95 5.81
N ALA A 15 12.20 21.72 6.80
CA ALA A 15 11.34 21.21 7.86
C ALA A 15 9.95 20.80 7.33
N VAL A 16 9.34 21.64 6.52
CA VAL A 16 8.01 21.36 5.93
C VAL A 16 8.12 20.26 4.87
N GLY A 17 9.08 20.36 3.95
CA GLY A 17 9.32 19.35 2.91
C GLY A 17 9.66 17.98 3.50
N GLY A 18 10.55 17.95 4.50
CA GLY A 18 10.89 16.75 5.24
C GLY A 18 9.71 16.17 6.00
N GLY A 19 8.88 17.01 6.63
CA GLY A 19 7.67 16.59 7.33
C GLY A 19 6.64 15.94 6.41
N VAL A 20 6.35 16.57 5.27
CA VAL A 20 5.41 16.02 4.27
C VAL A 20 5.96 14.73 3.68
N PHE A 21 7.25 14.67 3.38
CA PHE A 21 7.89 13.46 2.84
C PHE A 21 7.84 12.29 3.84
N ALA A 22 8.13 12.55 5.12
CA ALA A 22 8.03 11.55 6.18
C ALA A 22 6.59 11.03 6.34
N LEU A 23 5.61 11.94 6.32
CA LEU A 23 4.19 11.56 6.37
C LEU A 23 3.78 10.71 5.18
N TRP A 24 4.26 11.05 3.98
CA TRP A 24 3.96 10.29 2.77
C TRP A 24 4.51 8.86 2.84
N ILE A 25 5.75 8.68 3.30
CA ILE A 25 6.36 7.34 3.49
C ILE A 25 5.56 6.53 4.51
N LEU A 26 5.16 7.16 5.62
CA LEU A 26 4.36 6.50 6.64
C LEU A 26 3.03 6.00 6.07
N MET A 27 2.32 6.86 5.33
CA MET A 27 1.05 6.50 4.69
C MET A 27 1.21 5.40 3.64
N ALA A 28 2.27 5.46 2.83
CA ALA A 28 2.57 4.43 1.84
C ALA A 28 2.84 3.07 2.50
N THR A 29 3.55 3.06 3.63
CA THR A 29 3.85 1.85 4.39
C THR A 29 2.60 1.26 5.00
N LEU A 30 1.80 2.08 5.70
CA LEU A 30 0.54 1.65 6.32
C LEU A 30 -0.42 1.08 5.28
N HIS A 31 -0.59 1.76 4.14
CA HIS A 31 -1.46 1.29 3.07
C HIS A 31 -1.05 -0.10 2.56
N SER A 32 0.25 -0.35 2.40
CA SER A 32 0.75 -1.66 1.97
C SER A 32 0.50 -2.78 2.99
N THR A 33 0.56 -2.45 4.29
CA THR A 33 0.30 -3.40 5.38
C THR A 33 -1.18 -3.75 5.48
N PHE A 34 -2.07 -2.75 5.46
CA PHE A 34 -3.51 -3.00 5.49
C PHE A 34 -3.99 -3.83 4.30
N LYS A 35 -3.43 -3.57 3.10
CA LYS A 35 -3.75 -4.35 1.91
C LYS A 35 -3.40 -5.85 2.10
N ARG A 36 -2.25 -6.17 2.69
CA ARG A 36 -1.84 -7.55 2.99
C ARG A 36 -2.75 -8.22 4.02
N LEU A 37 -3.08 -7.51 5.09
CA LEU A 37 -3.97 -8.02 6.13
C LEU A 37 -5.37 -8.31 5.60
N ALA A 38 -5.91 -7.43 4.74
CA ALA A 38 -7.20 -7.64 4.10
C ALA A 38 -7.20 -8.93 3.27
N TYR A 39 -6.14 -9.19 2.50
CA TYR A 39 -6.01 -10.41 1.71
C TYR A 39 -5.90 -11.68 2.55
N GLU A 40 -5.11 -11.64 3.63
CA GLU A 40 -5.02 -12.78 4.54
C GLU A 40 -6.37 -13.10 5.18
N LYS A 41 -7.14 -12.06 5.52
CA LYS A 41 -8.49 -12.21 6.07
C LYS A 41 -9.45 -12.78 5.02
N SER A 42 -9.50 -12.23 3.81
CA SER A 42 -10.35 -12.71 2.73
C SER A 42 -10.03 -14.17 2.36
N ARG A 43 -8.77 -14.59 2.36
CA ARG A 43 -8.39 -15.99 2.14
C ARG A 43 -8.94 -16.95 3.20
N ARG A 44 -8.93 -16.53 4.48
CA ARG A 44 -9.49 -17.31 5.58
C ARG A 44 -11.01 -17.39 5.49
N GLU A 45 -11.66 -16.29 5.12
CA GLU A 45 -13.11 -16.22 4.93
C GLU A 45 -13.55 -17.09 3.75
N ILE A 46 -12.87 -17.02 2.60
CA ILE A 46 -13.14 -17.89 1.44
C ILE A 46 -13.00 -19.37 1.83
N ALA A 47 -11.95 -19.73 2.59
CA ALA A 47 -11.77 -21.11 3.05
C ALA A 47 -12.91 -21.57 3.97
N ALA A 48 -13.41 -20.70 4.85
CA ALA A 48 -14.56 -20.99 5.69
C ALA A 48 -15.83 -21.17 4.86
N TYR A 49 -16.10 -20.28 3.89
CA TYR A 49 -17.28 -20.39 3.02
C TYR A 49 -17.29 -21.65 2.15
N VAL A 50 -16.12 -22.08 1.68
CA VAL A 50 -15.98 -23.36 0.96
C VAL A 50 -16.22 -24.54 1.91
N ALA A 51 -15.71 -24.48 3.14
CA ALA A 51 -15.92 -25.54 4.15
C ALA A 51 -17.38 -25.62 4.62
N GLU A 52 -18.06 -24.49 4.73
CA GLU A 52 -19.49 -24.38 5.05
C GLU A 52 -20.40 -24.74 3.87
N GLY A 53 -19.83 -24.83 2.65
CA GLY A 53 -20.57 -25.12 1.42
C GLY A 53 -21.43 -23.97 0.90
N SER A 54 -21.27 -22.76 1.45
CA SER A 54 -21.94 -21.54 0.96
C SER A 54 -21.29 -20.96 -0.30
N MET A 55 -20.14 -21.50 -0.71
CA MET A 55 -19.38 -21.14 -1.90
C MET A 55 -18.82 -22.39 -2.58
N THR A 56 -18.85 -22.45 -3.91
CA THR A 56 -18.21 -23.54 -4.66
C THR A 56 -16.69 -23.39 -4.65
N PRO A 57 -15.91 -24.50 -4.64
CA PRO A 57 -14.46 -24.44 -4.72
C PRO A 57 -13.96 -23.72 -5.97
N GLU A 58 -14.65 -23.87 -7.10
CA GLU A 58 -14.30 -23.25 -8.37
C GLU A 58 -14.47 -21.72 -8.32
N ASP A 59 -15.52 -21.24 -7.64
CA ASP A 59 -15.72 -19.81 -7.41
C ASP A 59 -14.67 -19.25 -6.45
N GLY A 60 -14.31 -20.01 -5.41
CA GLY A 60 -13.21 -19.68 -4.50
C GLY A 60 -11.87 -19.54 -5.22
N GLU A 61 -11.54 -20.46 -6.13
CA GLU A 61 -10.32 -20.40 -6.95
C GLU A 61 -10.29 -19.13 -7.82
N ARG A 62 -11.42 -18.78 -8.44
CA ARG A 62 -11.56 -17.57 -9.26
C ARG A 62 -11.34 -16.30 -8.44
N LEU A 63 -11.94 -16.21 -7.24
CA LEU A 63 -11.76 -15.08 -6.34
C LEU A 63 -10.30 -14.92 -5.89
N LEU A 64 -9.65 -16.02 -5.50
CA LEU A 64 -8.24 -16.04 -5.12
C LEU A 64 -7.31 -15.64 -6.28
N LYS A 65 -7.66 -16.00 -7.51
CA LYS A 65 -6.89 -15.67 -8.72
C LYS A 65 -6.96 -14.19 -9.04
N VAL A 66 -8.15 -13.58 -9.00
CA VAL A 66 -8.34 -12.14 -9.19
C VAL A 66 -7.62 -11.34 -8.10
N GLU A 67 -7.73 -11.79 -6.84
CA GLU A 67 -7.02 -11.19 -5.71
C GLU A 67 -5.49 -11.20 -5.91
N SER A 68 -4.93 -12.32 -6.40
CA SER A 68 -3.49 -12.43 -6.66
C SER A 68 -2.99 -11.58 -7.83
N ALA A 69 -3.85 -11.25 -8.80
CA ALA A 69 -3.52 -10.37 -9.92
C ALA A 69 -3.31 -8.92 -9.46
N GLY A 70 -4.19 -8.40 -8.58
CA GLY A 70 -4.06 -7.04 -8.03
C GLY A 70 -2.83 -6.81 -7.13
N ILE A 71 -2.14 -7.88 -6.72
CA ILE A 71 -0.83 -7.80 -6.04
C ILE A 71 0.31 -7.68 -7.08
N LYS A 72 0.21 -8.40 -8.21
CA LYS A 72 1.21 -8.33 -9.28
C LYS A 72 1.28 -6.93 -9.87
N ASP A 73 0.14 -6.26 -10.05
CA ASP A 73 0.09 -4.90 -10.60
C ASP A 73 0.74 -3.86 -9.68
N ALA A 74 0.60 -4.02 -8.36
CA ALA A 74 1.27 -3.16 -7.37
C ALA A 74 2.80 -3.34 -7.35
N CYS A 75 3.29 -4.54 -7.65
CA CYS A 75 4.72 -4.84 -7.76
C CYS A 75 5.28 -4.45 -9.14
N ALA A 76 4.50 -4.63 -10.21
CA ALA A 76 4.84 -4.23 -11.57
C ALA A 76 4.92 -2.70 -11.72
N GLY A 77 4.00 -1.95 -11.10
CA GLY A 77 4.03 -0.49 -11.09
C GLY A 77 5.26 0.10 -10.40
N LYS A 78 5.84 -0.60 -9.41
CA LYS A 78 7.12 -0.18 -8.80
C LYS A 78 8.34 -0.45 -9.69
N ARG A 79 8.27 -1.41 -10.60
CA ARG A 79 9.37 -1.74 -11.51
C ARG A 79 9.44 -0.75 -12.68
N ALA A 80 8.30 -0.20 -13.11
CA ALA A 80 8.20 0.77 -14.20
C ALA A 80 8.65 2.21 -13.86
N TYR A 81 8.96 2.53 -12.60
CA TYR A 81 9.56 3.83 -12.20
C TYR A 81 11.05 3.70 -11.84
N ALA A 82 11.61 2.50 -11.99
CA ALA A 82 13.03 2.20 -11.71
C ALA A 82 13.89 2.17 -12.98
N ASP A 83 13.31 2.48 -14.13
CA ASP A 83 13.93 2.60 -15.45
C ASP A 83 13.91 4.08 -15.90
#